data_AF-A0A9D7X0I0-F1
#
_entry.id   AF-A0A9D7X0I0-F1
#
_cell.length_a   1.000
_cell.length_b   1.000
_cell.length_c   1.000
_cell.angle_alpha   90.00
_cell.angle_beta   90.00
_cell.angle_gamma   90.00
#
_symmetry.space_group_name_H-M   'P 1'
#
loop_
_entity.id
_entity.type
_entity.pdbx_description
1 polymer ?
#
loop_
_entity_poly.entity_id
_entity_poly.type
_entity_poly.pdbx_seq_one_letter_code
_entity_poly.pdbx_strand_id
1 'polypeptide(L)'
;MMKTTPLIKLSFVLITAIALVVTGCKKDNPIVDPAPNGSTSIQQISQDDNQIQQIDDDINLDIEIMLSGGGLKSITWLPCNATIDSTNVVNDTITYYITYHGLNCPETLYRTGQVEVKKHVATHWYNQGATVMVKIINLQVTKVATQKTIIINGVKTHKNITGGLLIQLGFGINHIVHRTHGFMTVNFEDGTNRTWNIARRCFYTGSLGQFIIGVDGFGQVGEYTDLVTWGVARNGDQFFITTPHPVHYWQTCGFKPVNGIQSIDIPSADKGATLTFGYDHNNHPVTPPPCPTKYKVDWYHGANSGTIFLWL
;
A
#
# COMPACT_ATOMS: atom_id res chain seq x y z
N MET A 1 88.98 -35.38 7.20
CA MET A 1 89.51 -35.11 5.84
C MET A 1 88.30 -34.80 4.96
N MET A 2 88.15 -33.53 4.54
CA MET A 2 88.31 -33.05 3.15
C MET A 2 87.39 -33.82 2.18
N LYS A 3 86.55 -33.25 1.33
CA LYS A 3 86.31 -31.92 0.71
C LYS A 3 85.05 -32.20 -0.17
N THR A 4 84.10 -31.33 -0.50
CA THR A 4 84.14 -30.16 -1.40
C THR A 4 82.67 -29.84 -1.74
N THR A 5 82.24 -28.59 -1.55
CA THR A 5 81.22 -27.88 -2.36
C THR A 5 81.85 -27.48 -3.72
N PRO A 6 81.20 -26.86 -4.75
CA PRO A 6 79.97 -26.04 -4.75
C PRO A 6 79.08 -26.16 -6.03
N LEU A 7 77.98 -25.39 -6.10
CA LEU A 7 77.57 -24.48 -7.20
C LEU A 7 76.08 -24.07 -6.97
N ILE A 8 75.81 -22.86 -6.47
CA ILE A 8 75.38 -21.68 -7.27
C ILE A 8 74.06 -21.99 -8.02
N LYS A 9 72.88 -21.50 -7.60
CA LYS A 9 72.46 -20.11 -7.84
C LYS A 9 71.58 -19.50 -6.73
N LEU A 10 71.83 -18.22 -6.59
CA LEU A 10 71.39 -17.19 -5.66
C LEU A 10 70.01 -16.62 -6.04
N SER A 11 69.14 -16.50 -5.04
CA SER A 11 68.24 -15.37 -4.72
C SER A 11 66.99 -15.01 -5.56
N PHE A 12 65.90 -15.00 -4.78
CA PHE A 12 64.87 -13.95 -4.61
C PHE A 12 63.73 -13.79 -5.63
N VAL A 13 62.54 -14.16 -5.12
CA VAL A 13 61.25 -13.46 -5.20
C VAL A 13 60.59 -13.35 -6.57
N LEU A 14 59.54 -14.15 -6.76
CA LEU A 14 58.30 -13.65 -7.37
C LEU A 14 57.07 -14.37 -6.82
N ILE A 15 56.25 -13.60 -6.12
CA ILE A 15 54.88 -13.91 -5.71
C ILE A 15 54.07 -14.27 -6.96
N THR A 16 53.61 -15.52 -7.08
CA THR A 16 52.52 -15.86 -8.02
C THR A 16 51.80 -17.16 -7.62
N ALA A 17 50.56 -16.97 -7.16
CA ALA A 17 49.34 -17.73 -7.49
C ALA A 17 49.39 -19.26 -7.72
N ILE A 18 48.83 -20.01 -6.77
CA ILE A 18 47.96 -21.18 -7.01
C ILE A 18 46.84 -21.07 -5.94
N ALA A 19 45.67 -20.50 -6.22
CA ALA A 19 44.55 -21.12 -6.95
C ALA A 19 44.07 -22.44 -6.30
N LEU A 20 43.62 -22.38 -5.04
CA LEU A 20 42.64 -23.33 -4.53
C LEU A 20 41.26 -22.89 -5.04
N VAL A 21 40.76 -23.65 -6.02
CA VAL A 21 39.44 -23.51 -6.63
C VAL A 21 38.40 -23.84 -5.57
N VAL A 22 37.89 -22.82 -4.89
CA VAL A 22 36.61 -22.90 -4.21
C VAL A 22 35.56 -22.83 -5.31
N THR A 23 34.97 -23.96 -5.67
CA THR A 23 33.71 -23.99 -6.44
C THR A 23 32.59 -23.52 -5.52
N GLY A 24 32.59 -22.23 -5.21
CA GLY A 24 31.43 -21.54 -4.65
C GLY A 24 30.39 -21.45 -5.75
N CYS A 25 29.21 -22.02 -5.50
CA CYS A 25 28.02 -21.77 -6.30
C CYS A 25 27.92 -20.26 -6.54
N LYS A 26 28.09 -19.81 -7.78
CA LYS A 26 27.47 -18.56 -8.19
C LYS A 26 25.99 -18.80 -7.96
N LYS A 27 25.46 -18.19 -6.90
CA LYS A 27 24.05 -17.85 -6.82
C LYS A 27 23.82 -17.03 -8.07
N ASP A 28 23.20 -17.64 -9.07
CA ASP A 28 22.70 -16.90 -10.21
C ASP A 28 21.85 -15.79 -9.60
N ASN A 29 22.34 -14.57 -9.70
CA ASN A 29 21.47 -13.43 -9.56
C ASN A 29 20.37 -13.71 -10.59
N PRO A 30 19.09 -13.78 -10.19
CA PRO A 30 18.04 -13.85 -11.19
C PRO A 30 18.36 -12.74 -12.18
N ILE A 31 18.42 -13.09 -13.46
CA ILE A 31 18.49 -12.12 -14.53
C ILE A 31 17.24 -11.27 -14.32
N VAL A 32 17.42 -10.13 -13.67
CA VAL A 32 16.46 -9.05 -13.71
C VAL A 32 16.57 -8.63 -15.15
N ASP A 33 15.63 -9.09 -15.98
CA ASP A 33 15.44 -8.50 -17.29
C ASP A 33 15.45 -6.99 -17.06
N PRO A 34 16.40 -6.25 -17.66
CA PRO A 34 16.50 -4.82 -17.42
C PRO A 34 15.14 -4.24 -17.78
N ALA A 35 14.47 -3.70 -16.75
CA ALA A 35 13.16 -3.11 -16.91
C ALA A 35 13.25 -2.15 -18.11
N PRO A 36 12.39 -2.28 -19.12
CA PRO A 36 12.51 -1.52 -20.36
C PRO A 36 12.61 -0.04 -19.97
N ASN A 37 13.63 0.64 -20.51
CA ASN A 37 13.94 2.05 -20.23
C ASN A 37 12.64 2.89 -20.37
N GLY A 38 12.01 3.22 -19.23
CA GLY A 38 10.68 3.85 -19.18
C GLY A 38 9.74 3.32 -18.08
N SER A 39 9.96 2.11 -17.56
CA SER A 39 9.09 1.47 -16.55
C SER A 39 9.37 1.89 -15.10
N THR A 40 10.50 2.57 -14.83
CA THR A 40 10.91 2.96 -13.47
C THR A 40 9.90 3.87 -12.78
N SER A 41 9.30 4.82 -13.50
CA SER A 41 8.29 5.71 -12.95
C SER A 41 6.98 5.01 -12.62
N ILE A 42 6.55 4.05 -13.45
CA ILE A 42 5.33 3.27 -13.20
C ILE A 42 5.53 2.38 -11.97
N GLN A 43 6.68 1.72 -11.87
CA GLN A 43 7.03 0.92 -10.69
C GLN A 43 7.07 1.79 -9.43
N GLN A 44 7.66 2.99 -9.51
CA GLN A 44 7.70 3.93 -8.39
C GLN A 44 6.29 4.39 -7.97
N ILE A 45 5.44 4.76 -8.93
CA ILE A 45 4.04 5.14 -8.67
C ILE A 45 3.28 3.99 -8.00
N SER A 46 3.42 2.77 -8.51
CA SER A 46 2.76 1.60 -7.93
C SER A 46 3.23 1.33 -6.50
N GLN A 47 4.52 1.46 -6.21
CA GLN A 47 5.06 1.28 -4.85
C GLN A 47 4.56 2.37 -3.89
N ASP A 48 4.61 3.63 -4.32
CA ASP A 48 4.14 4.76 -3.53
C ASP A 48 2.63 4.67 -3.27
N ASP A 49 1.83 4.34 -4.29
CA ASP A 49 0.39 4.17 -4.17
C ASP A 49 0.01 3.03 -3.25
N ASN A 50 0.65 1.87 -3.36
CA ASN A 50 0.42 0.78 -2.42
C ASN A 50 0.74 1.19 -0.97
N GLN A 51 1.84 1.90 -0.75
CA GLN A 51 2.20 2.39 0.59
C GLN A 51 1.17 3.40 1.12
N ILE A 52 0.76 4.34 0.27
CA ILE A 52 -0.18 5.40 0.62
C ILE A 52 -1.57 4.82 0.90
N GLN A 53 -2.04 3.88 0.08
CA GLN A 53 -3.31 3.19 0.29
C GLN A 53 -3.29 2.34 1.57
N GLN A 54 -2.20 1.63 1.86
CA GLN A 54 -2.06 0.89 3.12
C GLN A 54 -2.19 1.82 4.34
N ILE A 55 -1.56 3.00 4.29
CA ILE A 55 -1.66 3.99 5.38
C ILE A 55 -3.10 4.52 5.49
N ASP A 56 -3.75 4.82 4.37
CA ASP A 56 -5.13 5.29 4.36
C ASP A 56 -6.09 4.26 4.94
N ASP A 57 -5.89 2.98 4.60
CA ASP A 57 -6.68 1.85 5.07
C ASP A 57 -6.47 1.60 6.58
N ASP A 58 -5.24 1.69 7.08
CA ASP A 58 -4.93 1.64 8.52
C ASP A 58 -5.66 2.77 9.28
N ILE A 59 -5.62 4.00 8.75
CA ILE A 59 -6.34 5.14 9.35
C ILE A 59 -7.85 4.91 9.34
N ASN A 60 -8.41 4.46 8.22
CA ASN A 60 -9.86 4.20 8.12
C ASN A 60 -10.27 3.13 9.12
N LEU A 61 -9.50 2.04 9.25
CA LEU A 61 -9.78 0.99 10.23
C LEU A 61 -9.70 1.50 11.68
N ASP A 62 -8.72 2.35 12.00
CA ASP A 62 -8.63 2.97 13.32
C ASP A 62 -9.85 3.85 13.63
N ILE A 63 -10.35 4.58 12.62
CA ILE A 63 -11.58 5.39 12.71
C ILE A 63 -12.81 4.50 12.90
N GLU A 64 -12.92 3.39 12.16
CA GLU A 64 -13.99 2.40 12.31
C GLU A 64 -14.10 1.90 13.74
N ILE A 65 -12.97 1.50 14.31
CA ILE A 65 -12.89 0.94 15.67
C ILE A 65 -13.31 1.98 16.71
N MET A 66 -12.77 3.20 16.58
CA MET A 66 -13.11 4.33 17.45
C MET A 66 -14.61 4.63 17.41
N LEU A 67 -15.18 4.75 16.20
CA LEU A 67 -16.59 5.09 16.00
C LEU A 67 -17.56 3.96 16.34
N SER A 68 -17.09 2.71 16.35
CA SER A 68 -17.86 1.52 16.77
C SER A 68 -18.08 1.43 18.28
N GLY A 69 -17.55 2.40 19.06
CA GLY A 69 -17.63 2.39 20.52
C GLY A 69 -16.52 1.58 21.19
N GLY A 70 -15.47 1.21 20.46
CA GLY A 70 -14.34 0.40 20.92
C GLY A 70 -13.41 1.07 21.92
N GLY A 71 -13.55 2.36 22.23
CA GLY A 71 -12.68 2.98 23.24
C GLY A 71 -12.92 4.47 23.49
N LEU A 72 -13.71 4.78 24.51
CA LEU A 72 -13.68 6.11 25.18
C LEU A 72 -13.12 6.04 26.60
N LYS A 73 -12.67 4.86 27.05
CA LYS A 73 -11.99 4.66 28.33
C LYS A 73 -10.90 3.59 28.18
N SER A 74 -9.65 4.04 28.22
CA SER A 74 -8.42 3.27 28.50
C SER A 74 -8.58 1.75 28.53
N ILE A 75 -8.60 1.13 27.37
CA ILE A 75 -8.23 -0.27 27.18
C ILE A 75 -7.14 -0.29 26.12
N THR A 76 -6.11 -1.10 26.34
CA THR A 76 -4.90 -1.33 25.52
C THR A 76 -5.22 -2.00 24.18
N TRP A 77 -6.35 -1.67 23.57
CA TRP A 77 -6.95 -2.42 22.49
C TRP A 77 -7.46 -1.45 21.42
N LEU A 78 -6.66 -1.30 20.36
CA LEU A 78 -6.92 -0.61 19.09
C LEU A 78 -7.45 0.84 19.15
N PRO A 79 -6.84 1.81 18.44
CA PRO A 79 -5.64 1.71 17.61
C PRO A 79 -4.37 1.40 18.42
N CYS A 80 -3.45 0.60 17.86
CA CYS A 80 -2.19 0.30 18.54
C CYS A 80 -1.31 1.55 18.62
N ASN A 81 -0.71 1.76 19.81
CA ASN A 81 0.17 2.88 20.12
C ASN A 81 -0.44 4.24 19.71
N ALA A 82 -1.71 4.45 20.07
CA ALA A 82 -2.39 5.72 19.89
C ALA A 82 -3.20 6.10 21.13
N THR A 83 -3.42 7.39 21.33
CA THR A 83 -4.40 7.92 22.30
C THR A 83 -5.61 8.45 21.54
N ILE A 84 -6.80 8.29 22.12
CA ILE A 84 -8.05 8.82 21.58
C ILE A 84 -8.62 9.82 22.58
N ASP A 85 -8.78 11.05 22.12
CA ASP A 85 -9.43 12.13 22.88
C ASP A 85 -10.63 12.67 22.09
N SER A 86 -11.52 13.38 22.77
CA SER A 86 -12.65 14.06 22.13
C SER A 86 -12.93 15.41 22.74
N THR A 87 -13.49 16.32 21.94
CA THR A 87 -13.99 17.59 22.43
C THR A 87 -15.38 17.44 23.01
N ASN A 88 -15.77 18.40 23.86
CA ASN A 88 -17.19 18.67 24.08
C ASN A 88 -17.90 18.98 22.74
N VAL A 89 -19.21 18.83 22.72
CA VAL A 89 -20.04 19.20 21.58
C VAL A 89 -19.92 20.70 21.33
N VAL A 90 -19.49 21.09 20.13
CA VAL A 90 -19.45 22.48 19.67
C VAL A 90 -20.22 22.57 18.36
N ASN A 91 -21.28 23.40 18.32
CA ASN A 91 -22.11 23.59 17.12
C ASN A 91 -22.57 22.26 16.48
N ASP A 92 -23.16 21.37 17.27
CA ASP A 92 -23.62 20.03 16.84
C ASP A 92 -22.52 19.12 16.26
N THR A 93 -21.26 19.42 16.56
CA THR A 93 -20.12 18.62 16.10
C THR A 93 -19.34 18.06 17.29
N ILE A 94 -19.00 16.77 17.21
CA ILE A 94 -18.02 16.12 18.07
C ILE A 94 -16.75 15.96 17.24
N THR A 95 -15.62 16.40 17.79
CA THR A 95 -14.30 16.20 17.19
C THR A 95 -13.53 15.20 18.02
N TYR A 96 -13.11 14.10 17.40
CA TYR A 96 -12.20 13.11 17.97
C TYR A 96 -10.79 13.34 17.46
N TYR A 97 -9.80 13.08 18.31
CA TYR A 97 -8.38 13.13 17.95
C TYR A 97 -7.76 11.77 18.21
N ILE A 98 -7.19 11.17 17.18
CA ILE A 98 -6.37 9.97 17.28
C ILE A 98 -4.91 10.43 17.18
N THR A 99 -4.15 10.33 18.27
CA THR A 99 -2.74 10.75 18.32
C THR A 99 -1.83 9.53 18.37
N TYR A 100 -1.09 9.32 17.29
CA TYR A 100 -0.18 8.17 17.14
C TYR A 100 1.18 8.45 17.76
N HIS A 101 1.75 7.42 18.40
CA HIS A 101 3.03 7.51 19.10
C HIS A 101 3.88 6.22 18.97
N GLY A 102 3.62 5.38 17.97
CA GLY A 102 4.34 4.12 17.84
C GLY A 102 3.95 3.24 16.65
N LEU A 103 4.26 1.94 16.78
CA LEU A 103 4.00 0.94 15.75
C LEU A 103 2.50 0.74 15.51
N ASN A 104 2.10 0.52 14.26
CA ASN A 104 0.79 -0.05 13.93
C ASN A 104 0.70 -1.50 14.43
N CYS A 105 -0.51 -2.05 14.45
CA CYS A 105 -0.74 -3.37 15.03
C CYS A 105 0.01 -4.53 14.33
N PRO A 106 0.18 -4.52 13.00
CA PRO A 106 1.05 -5.48 12.32
C PRO A 106 2.56 -5.23 12.48
N GLU A 107 2.96 -4.16 13.18
CA GLU A 107 4.37 -3.74 13.37
C GLU A 107 5.14 -3.49 12.06
N THR A 108 4.44 -3.09 11.01
CA THR A 108 5.02 -2.80 9.69
C THR A 108 5.33 -1.30 9.49
N LEU A 109 4.63 -0.43 10.23
CA LEU A 109 4.72 1.02 10.13
C LEU A 109 4.87 1.63 11.53
N TYR A 110 5.79 2.57 11.69
CA TYR A 110 5.89 3.43 12.87
C TYR A 110 5.25 4.78 12.58
N ARG A 111 4.29 5.21 13.40
CA ARG A 111 3.40 6.36 13.15
C ARG A 111 3.50 7.39 14.27
N THR A 112 3.71 8.65 13.91
CA THR A 112 3.62 9.78 14.84
C THR A 112 2.87 10.94 14.19
N GLY A 113 2.06 11.66 14.97
CA GLY A 113 1.20 12.73 14.46
C GLY A 113 -0.26 12.48 14.82
N GLN A 114 -1.19 13.20 14.16
CA GLN A 114 -2.59 13.23 14.60
C GLN A 114 -3.57 13.11 13.43
N VAL A 115 -4.68 12.43 13.68
CA VAL A 115 -5.87 12.41 12.83
C VAL A 115 -7.04 12.99 13.61
N GLU A 116 -7.68 14.02 13.03
CA GLU A 116 -8.87 14.68 13.55
C GLU A 116 -10.11 14.15 12.81
N VAL A 117 -11.11 13.66 13.54
CA VAL A 117 -12.34 13.09 12.98
C VAL A 117 -13.54 13.86 13.49
N LYS A 118 -14.31 14.49 12.59
CA LYS A 118 -15.53 15.22 12.93
C LYS A 118 -16.76 14.44 12.55
N LYS A 119 -17.72 14.37 13.46
CA LYS A 119 -19.07 13.84 13.22
C LYS A 119 -20.13 14.72 13.86
N HIS A 120 -21.35 14.67 13.33
CA HIS A 120 -22.51 15.27 14.00
C HIS A 120 -22.92 14.45 15.24
N VAL A 121 -23.48 15.10 16.25
CA VAL A 121 -23.78 14.47 17.56
C VAL A 121 -24.69 13.26 17.41
N ALA A 122 -25.75 13.39 16.62
CA ALA A 122 -26.74 12.34 16.39
C ALA A 122 -26.36 11.33 15.28
N THR A 123 -25.16 11.45 14.69
CA THR A 123 -24.68 10.49 13.69
C THR A 123 -23.94 9.36 14.39
N HIS A 124 -24.53 8.17 14.39
CA HIS A 124 -23.88 6.93 14.77
C HIS A 124 -23.31 6.24 13.55
N TRP A 125 -22.10 5.70 13.65
CA TRP A 125 -21.40 5.16 12.49
C TRP A 125 -22.06 3.94 11.86
N TYR A 126 -22.75 3.12 12.66
CA TYR A 126 -23.53 1.99 12.15
C TYR A 126 -24.74 2.42 11.31
N ASN A 127 -25.14 3.69 11.33
CA ASN A 127 -26.28 4.17 10.55
C ASN A 127 -25.91 4.21 9.06
N GLN A 128 -26.85 3.80 8.22
CA GLN A 128 -26.74 3.97 6.78
C GLN A 128 -26.58 5.46 6.43
N GLY A 129 -25.58 5.77 5.61
CA GLY A 129 -25.27 7.13 5.19
C GLY A 129 -24.46 7.94 6.20
N ALA A 130 -24.09 7.39 7.36
CA ALA A 130 -23.25 8.05 8.34
C ALA A 130 -21.94 8.53 7.69
N THR A 131 -21.59 9.79 7.94
CA THR A 131 -20.45 10.45 7.29
C THR A 131 -19.60 11.15 8.34
N VAL A 132 -18.29 11.03 8.21
CA VAL A 132 -17.31 11.75 9.02
C VAL A 132 -16.31 12.49 8.14
N MET A 133 -15.88 13.66 8.61
CA MET A 133 -14.76 14.39 8.02
C MET A 133 -13.48 14.00 8.74
N VAL A 134 -12.46 13.64 7.98
CA VAL A 134 -11.16 13.18 8.49
C VAL A 134 -10.10 14.15 8.02
N LYS A 135 -9.32 14.69 8.95
CA LYS A 135 -8.19 15.57 8.67
C LYS A 135 -6.91 14.94 9.24
N ILE A 136 -5.96 14.69 8.37
CA ILE A 136 -4.65 14.13 8.70
C ILE A 136 -3.68 15.31 8.91
N ILE A 137 -3.03 15.36 10.07
CA ILE A 137 -2.22 16.49 10.51
C ILE A 137 -0.81 16.00 10.86
N ASN A 138 0.16 16.35 10.00
CA ASN A 138 1.57 16.02 10.15
C ASN A 138 1.82 14.57 10.55
N LEU A 139 1.11 13.64 9.90
CA LEU A 139 1.27 12.22 10.16
C LEU A 139 2.56 11.73 9.52
N GLN A 140 3.59 11.54 10.33
CA GLN A 140 4.84 10.94 9.93
C GLN A 140 4.70 9.42 10.00
N VAL A 141 5.01 8.76 8.88
CA VAL A 141 4.95 7.30 8.78
C VAL A 141 6.29 6.77 8.29
N THR A 142 6.93 5.96 9.13
CA THR A 142 8.19 5.29 8.83
C THR A 142 7.92 3.81 8.58
N LYS A 143 8.30 3.32 7.39
CA LYS A 143 8.21 1.89 7.07
C LYS A 143 9.33 1.13 7.78
N VAL A 144 8.99 0.18 8.64
CA VAL A 144 9.97 -0.54 9.48
C VAL A 144 11.01 -1.29 8.64
N ALA A 145 10.57 -1.93 7.56
CA ALA A 145 11.46 -2.71 6.71
C ALA A 145 12.53 -1.88 5.97
N THR A 146 12.22 -0.63 5.60
CA THR A 146 13.12 0.20 4.78
C THR A 146 13.67 1.41 5.53
N GLN A 147 13.15 1.72 6.72
CA GLN A 147 13.45 2.93 7.50
C GLN A 147 13.19 4.25 6.74
N LYS A 148 12.42 4.18 5.65
CA LYS A 148 12.01 5.36 4.89
C LYS A 148 10.78 5.99 5.53
N THR A 149 10.78 7.32 5.57
CA THR A 149 9.73 8.10 6.20
C THR A 149 9.07 9.03 5.20
N ILE A 150 7.73 9.08 5.25
CA ILE A 150 6.93 10.08 4.55
C ILE A 150 6.10 10.87 5.57
N ILE A 151 5.71 12.09 5.23
CA ILE A 151 4.81 12.91 6.04
C ILE A 151 3.54 13.21 5.25
N ILE A 152 2.40 12.81 5.80
CA ILE A 152 1.10 12.94 5.17
C ILE A 152 0.28 14.00 5.90
N ASN A 153 -0.32 14.87 5.10
CA ASN A 153 -1.40 15.76 5.50
C ASN A 153 -2.60 15.51 4.58
N GLY A 154 -3.81 15.87 4.97
CA GLY A 154 -4.95 15.69 4.06
C GLY A 154 -6.28 15.97 4.68
N VAL A 155 -7.30 16.07 3.83
CA VAL A 155 -8.70 16.17 4.24
C VAL A 155 -9.50 15.23 3.36
N LYS A 156 -10.27 14.35 3.98
CA LYS A 156 -11.14 13.39 3.30
C LYS A 156 -12.47 13.23 4.02
N THR A 157 -13.47 12.82 3.28
CA THR A 157 -14.78 12.40 3.77
C THR A 157 -14.81 10.88 3.75
N HIS A 158 -15.18 10.27 4.88
CA HIS A 158 -15.41 8.84 4.99
C HIS A 158 -16.88 8.57 5.30
N LYS A 159 -17.51 7.67 4.56
CA LYS A 159 -18.95 7.44 4.60
C LYS A 159 -19.29 5.96 4.63
N ASN A 160 -20.12 5.58 5.59
CA ASN A 160 -20.77 4.28 5.63
C ASN A 160 -22.01 4.29 4.73
N ILE A 161 -21.95 3.62 3.58
CA ILE A 161 -23.01 3.70 2.56
C ILE A 161 -24.19 2.79 2.88
N THR A 162 -23.93 1.58 3.37
CA THR A 162 -24.96 0.57 3.64
C THR A 162 -25.38 0.54 5.12
N GLY A 163 -24.60 1.14 6.01
CA GLY A 163 -24.75 0.96 7.45
C GLY A 163 -24.09 -0.33 7.94
N GLY A 164 -24.23 -0.60 9.23
CA GLY A 164 -23.55 -1.69 9.94
C GLY A 164 -22.14 -1.32 10.40
N LEU A 165 -21.57 -2.16 11.26
CA LEU A 165 -20.18 -2.07 11.69
C LEU A 165 -19.39 -3.25 11.12
N LEU A 166 -18.10 -3.05 10.80
CA LEU A 166 -17.27 -4.13 10.27
C LEU A 166 -17.20 -5.36 11.21
N ILE A 167 -17.28 -5.16 12.52
CA ILE A 167 -17.33 -6.26 13.51
C ILE A 167 -18.60 -7.12 13.41
N GLN A 168 -19.66 -6.61 12.78
CA GLN A 168 -20.90 -7.34 12.53
C GLN A 168 -20.87 -8.14 11.24
N LEU A 169 -19.80 -8.01 10.44
CA LEU A 169 -19.66 -8.74 9.19
C LEU A 169 -19.58 -10.25 9.45
N GLY A 170 -20.43 -11.03 8.80
CA GLY A 170 -20.62 -12.46 9.06
C GLY A 170 -21.49 -12.79 10.28
N PHE A 171 -21.97 -11.78 11.01
CA PHE A 171 -22.84 -11.91 12.19
C PHE A 171 -24.12 -11.09 12.02
N GLY A 172 -24.95 -11.49 11.06
CA GLY A 172 -26.23 -10.82 10.75
C GLY A 172 -26.12 -9.71 9.68
N ILE A 173 -24.90 -9.25 9.38
CA ILE A 173 -24.60 -8.38 8.23
C ILE A 173 -23.60 -9.09 7.33
N ASN A 174 -23.89 -9.24 6.04
CA ASN A 174 -23.03 -9.97 5.10
C ASN A 174 -22.40 -9.08 4.01
N HIS A 175 -22.75 -7.79 3.99
CA HIS A 175 -22.28 -6.83 3.02
C HIS A 175 -22.29 -5.43 3.61
N ILE A 176 -21.11 -4.80 3.66
CA ILE A 176 -20.93 -3.42 4.11
C ILE A 176 -20.17 -2.66 3.02
N VAL A 177 -20.58 -1.44 2.70
CA VAL A 177 -19.91 -0.59 1.71
C VAL A 177 -19.51 0.72 2.34
N HIS A 178 -18.22 1.05 2.27
CA HIS A 178 -17.71 2.37 2.65
C HIS A 178 -17.24 3.13 1.42
N ARG A 179 -17.32 4.45 1.46
CA ARG A 179 -16.73 5.35 0.48
C ARG A 179 -15.83 6.36 1.17
N THR A 180 -14.65 6.56 0.60
CA THR A 180 -13.69 7.58 1.02
C THR A 180 -13.36 8.46 -0.17
N HIS A 181 -13.47 9.78 -0.03
CA HIS A 181 -12.96 10.70 -1.03
C HIS A 181 -12.34 11.95 -0.42
N GLY A 182 -11.35 12.53 -1.11
CA GLY A 182 -10.66 13.73 -0.66
C GLY A 182 -9.28 13.83 -1.27
N PHE A 183 -8.37 14.48 -0.55
CA PHE A 183 -6.99 14.61 -0.98
C PHE A 183 -6.02 14.40 0.19
N MET A 184 -4.80 14.03 -0.17
CA MET A 184 -3.65 13.95 0.71
C MET A 184 -2.46 14.64 0.06
N THR A 185 -1.66 15.29 0.88
CA THR A 185 -0.39 15.90 0.54
C THR A 185 0.70 15.07 1.18
N VAL A 186 1.58 14.52 0.37
CA VAL A 186 2.64 13.60 0.77
C VAL A 186 3.98 14.29 0.59
N ASN A 187 4.72 14.43 1.68
CA ASN A 187 6.13 14.80 1.65
C ASN A 187 6.96 13.53 1.65
N PHE A 188 7.69 13.33 0.58
CA PHE A 188 8.50 12.16 0.32
C PHE A 188 9.93 12.32 0.86
N GLU A 189 10.66 11.22 0.98
CA GLU A 189 12.04 11.24 1.52
C GLU A 189 13.04 11.99 0.62
N ASP A 190 12.70 12.20 -0.65
CA ASP A 190 13.49 12.99 -1.60
C ASP A 190 13.25 14.52 -1.46
N GLY A 191 12.44 14.93 -0.47
CA GLY A 191 12.07 16.32 -0.23
C GLY A 191 10.98 16.84 -1.15
N THR A 192 10.46 16.02 -2.08
CA THR A 192 9.33 16.42 -2.91
C THR A 192 8.04 16.40 -2.10
N ASN A 193 7.15 17.33 -2.45
CA ASN A 193 5.82 17.42 -1.90
C ASN A 193 4.81 17.28 -3.05
N ARG A 194 3.86 16.36 -2.92
CA ARG A 194 2.87 16.03 -3.94
C ARG A 194 1.47 15.91 -3.36
N THR A 195 0.47 16.33 -4.12
CA THR A 195 -0.95 16.19 -3.76
C THR A 195 -1.59 15.09 -4.60
N TRP A 196 -2.20 14.15 -3.90
CA TRP A 196 -2.88 12.98 -4.45
C TRP A 196 -4.34 13.03 -3.99
N ASN A 197 -5.25 12.78 -4.92
CA ASN A 197 -6.66 12.66 -4.63
C ASN A 197 -7.03 11.18 -4.51
N ILE A 198 -8.02 10.90 -3.68
CA ILE A 198 -8.55 9.57 -3.44
C ILE A 198 -10.06 9.59 -3.65
N ALA A 199 -10.61 8.56 -4.28
CA ALA A 199 -12.05 8.33 -4.41
C ALA A 199 -12.31 6.82 -4.44
N ARG A 200 -12.20 6.16 -3.29
CA ARG A 200 -12.24 4.71 -3.13
C ARG A 200 -13.53 4.24 -2.49
N ARG A 201 -14.10 3.18 -3.04
CA ARG A 201 -15.21 2.43 -2.43
C ARG A 201 -14.72 1.04 -2.08
N CYS A 202 -14.93 0.67 -0.83
CA CYS A 202 -14.58 -0.64 -0.30
C CYS A 202 -15.87 -1.42 -0.02
N PHE A 203 -15.93 -2.65 -0.51
CA PHE A 203 -17.01 -3.61 -0.28
C PHE A 203 -16.49 -4.71 0.65
N TYR A 204 -17.09 -4.84 1.81
CA TYR A 204 -16.73 -5.87 2.79
C TYR A 204 -17.81 -6.94 2.76
N THR A 205 -17.43 -8.17 2.44
CA THR A 205 -18.33 -9.32 2.40
C THR A 205 -17.72 -10.55 3.07
N GLY A 206 -18.53 -11.59 3.24
CA GLY A 206 -18.08 -12.89 3.72
C GLY A 206 -18.52 -13.19 5.15
N SER A 207 -17.96 -14.26 5.68
CA SER A 207 -18.21 -14.79 7.03
C SER A 207 -16.90 -14.92 7.79
N LEU A 208 -16.99 -15.23 9.10
CA LEU A 208 -15.81 -15.37 9.96
C LEU A 208 -14.78 -16.33 9.34
N GLY A 209 -13.57 -15.83 9.11
CA GLY A 209 -12.47 -16.60 8.52
C GLY A 209 -12.43 -16.63 6.99
N GLN A 210 -13.42 -16.03 6.32
CA GLN A 210 -13.55 -15.98 4.87
C GLN A 210 -13.95 -14.57 4.38
N PHE A 211 -13.43 -13.52 5.02
CA PHE A 211 -13.73 -12.15 4.61
C PHE A 211 -13.11 -11.81 3.25
N ILE A 212 -13.86 -11.02 2.47
CA ILE A 212 -13.45 -10.49 1.18
C ILE A 212 -13.60 -8.97 1.21
N ILE A 213 -12.55 -8.26 0.78
CA ILE A 213 -12.56 -6.82 0.58
C ILE A 213 -12.48 -6.58 -0.93
N GLY A 214 -13.53 -6.05 -1.53
CA GLY A 214 -13.50 -5.51 -2.89
C GLY A 214 -13.15 -4.03 -2.85
N VAL A 215 -12.33 -3.55 -3.78
CA VAL A 215 -11.98 -2.13 -3.90
C VAL A 215 -12.23 -1.67 -5.33
N ASP A 216 -13.00 -0.59 -5.49
CA ASP A 216 -13.11 0.13 -6.75
C ASP A 216 -13.02 1.65 -6.59
N GLY A 217 -12.93 2.35 -7.72
CA GLY A 217 -12.94 3.79 -7.80
C GLY A 217 -14.33 4.34 -8.09
N PHE A 218 -14.53 5.61 -7.74
CA PHE A 218 -15.69 6.39 -8.18
C PHE A 218 -15.34 7.84 -8.53
N GLY A 219 -14.04 8.17 -8.58
CA GLY A 219 -13.57 9.48 -8.98
C GLY A 219 -13.69 9.69 -10.48
N GLN A 220 -13.74 10.96 -10.89
CA GLN A 220 -13.76 11.34 -12.30
C GLN A 220 -12.96 12.63 -12.51
N VAL A 221 -12.09 12.64 -13.51
CA VAL A 221 -11.36 13.83 -13.99
C VAL A 221 -11.27 13.78 -15.50
N GLY A 222 -11.95 14.72 -16.17
CA GLY A 222 -12.03 14.72 -17.63
C GLY A 222 -12.62 13.40 -18.15
N GLU A 223 -11.83 12.69 -18.95
CA GLU A 223 -12.19 11.43 -19.60
C GLU A 223 -11.96 10.19 -18.70
N TYR A 224 -11.18 10.35 -17.63
CA TYR A 224 -10.89 9.28 -16.69
C TYR A 224 -12.04 9.09 -15.70
N THR A 225 -12.70 7.94 -15.75
CA THR A 225 -13.75 7.52 -14.81
C THR A 225 -13.26 6.38 -13.91
N ASP A 226 -14.01 6.11 -12.84
CA ASP A 226 -13.73 5.03 -11.88
C ASP A 226 -12.30 5.13 -11.29
N LEU A 227 -11.86 6.38 -11.07
CA LEU A 227 -10.58 6.69 -10.46
C LEU A 227 -10.58 6.30 -8.99
N VAL A 228 -9.54 5.59 -8.58
CA VAL A 228 -9.21 5.22 -7.20
C VAL A 228 -8.30 6.28 -6.59
N THR A 229 -7.21 6.59 -7.31
CA THR A 229 -6.17 7.55 -6.90
C THR A 229 -5.67 8.31 -8.12
N TRP A 230 -5.40 9.61 -8.01
CA TRP A 230 -4.74 10.38 -9.07
C TRP A 230 -4.00 11.59 -8.50
N GLY A 231 -2.99 12.08 -9.20
CA GLY A 231 -2.21 13.21 -8.72
C GLY A 231 -0.90 13.38 -9.47
N VAL A 232 0.12 13.86 -8.76
CA VAL A 232 1.47 14.07 -9.30
C VAL A 232 2.44 13.15 -8.59
N ALA A 233 3.19 12.36 -9.35
CA ALA A 233 4.21 11.45 -8.84
C ALA A 233 5.47 12.21 -8.39
N ARG A 234 6.37 11.53 -7.68
CA ARG A 234 7.65 12.12 -7.21
C ARG A 234 8.45 12.76 -8.35
N ASN A 235 8.53 12.07 -9.48
CA ASN A 235 9.22 12.52 -10.69
C ASN A 235 8.51 13.68 -11.43
N GLY A 236 7.34 14.12 -10.96
CA GLY A 236 6.57 15.21 -11.56
C GLY A 236 5.51 14.78 -12.58
N ASP A 237 5.45 13.49 -12.91
CA ASP A 237 4.47 12.97 -13.86
C ASP A 237 3.05 13.02 -13.26
N GLN A 238 2.09 13.52 -14.02
CA GLN A 238 0.68 13.37 -13.66
C GLN A 238 0.22 11.95 -13.95
N PHE A 239 -0.42 11.31 -12.98
CA PHE A 239 -0.86 9.92 -13.10
C PHE A 239 -2.33 9.75 -12.70
N PHE A 240 -2.95 8.72 -13.26
CA PHE A 240 -4.32 8.32 -13.00
C PHE A 240 -4.37 6.80 -12.73
N ILE A 241 -4.98 6.40 -11.61
CA ILE A 241 -5.17 4.99 -11.28
C ILE A 241 -6.66 4.68 -11.26
N THR A 242 -7.07 3.75 -12.11
CA THR A 242 -8.44 3.25 -12.20
C THR A 242 -8.48 1.77 -11.85
N THR A 243 -9.68 1.28 -11.50
CA THR A 243 -9.93 -0.15 -11.34
C THR A 243 -11.13 -0.55 -12.19
N PRO A 244 -10.92 -0.86 -13.49
CA PRO A 244 -12.01 -1.23 -14.39
C PRO A 244 -12.81 -2.45 -13.91
N HIS A 245 -12.15 -3.33 -13.15
CA HIS A 245 -12.82 -4.39 -12.38
C HIS A 245 -12.34 -4.31 -10.92
N PRO A 246 -13.25 -4.36 -9.94
CA PRO A 246 -12.88 -4.27 -8.53
C PRO A 246 -11.78 -5.28 -8.16
N VAL A 247 -10.78 -4.82 -7.41
CA VAL A 247 -9.71 -5.68 -6.90
C VAL A 247 -10.19 -6.33 -5.61
N HIS A 248 -10.23 -7.66 -5.56
CA HIS A 248 -10.68 -8.40 -4.39
C HIS A 248 -9.51 -8.96 -3.59
N TYR A 249 -9.51 -8.71 -2.28
CA TYR A 249 -8.53 -9.20 -1.32
C TYR A 249 -9.22 -10.21 -0.39
N TRP A 250 -8.67 -11.41 -0.28
CA TRP A 250 -9.31 -12.51 0.48
C TRP A 250 -8.54 -12.82 1.75
N GLN A 251 -9.24 -12.93 2.88
CA GLN A 251 -8.66 -13.31 4.17
C GLN A 251 -7.95 -14.66 4.11
N THR A 252 -8.53 -15.64 3.41
CA THR A 252 -7.94 -16.98 3.23
C THR A 252 -6.62 -16.96 2.44
N CYS A 253 -6.36 -15.87 1.72
CA CYS A 253 -5.10 -15.60 1.03
C CYS A 253 -4.26 -14.51 1.73
N GLY A 254 -4.47 -14.30 3.04
CA GLY A 254 -3.73 -13.31 3.82
C GLY A 254 -4.01 -11.86 3.40
N PHE A 255 -5.22 -11.59 2.90
CA PHE A 255 -5.61 -10.31 2.29
C PHE A 255 -4.71 -9.86 1.14
N LYS A 256 -4.15 -10.81 0.38
CA LYS A 256 -3.52 -10.53 -0.92
C LYS A 256 -4.58 -10.39 -2.02
N PRO A 257 -4.32 -9.62 -3.09
CA PRO A 257 -5.26 -9.48 -4.19
C PRO A 257 -5.39 -10.80 -4.96
N VAL A 258 -6.63 -11.21 -5.17
CA VAL A 258 -6.99 -12.50 -5.75
C VAL A 258 -7.45 -12.38 -7.20
N ASN A 259 -8.19 -11.32 -7.52
CA ASN A 259 -8.65 -11.02 -8.87
C ASN A 259 -8.92 -9.52 -9.00
N GLY A 260 -9.26 -9.09 -10.20
CA GLY A 260 -9.55 -7.69 -10.53
C GLY A 260 -8.49 -7.09 -11.45
N ILE A 261 -8.76 -5.86 -11.87
CA ILE A 261 -7.90 -5.13 -12.80
C ILE A 261 -7.66 -3.73 -12.25
N GLN A 262 -6.40 -3.33 -12.20
CA GLN A 262 -5.98 -1.96 -11.93
C GLN A 262 -5.25 -1.42 -13.16
N SER A 263 -5.49 -0.17 -13.54
CA SER A 263 -4.77 0.50 -14.62
C SER A 263 -4.08 1.75 -14.09
N ILE A 264 -2.85 1.99 -14.52
CA ILE A 264 -2.07 3.19 -14.25
C ILE A 264 -1.83 3.88 -15.58
N ASP A 265 -2.21 5.15 -15.70
CA ASP A 265 -2.00 5.96 -16.89
C ASP A 265 -1.19 7.22 -16.58
N ILE A 266 -0.23 7.57 -17.45
CA ILE A 266 0.63 8.75 -17.37
C ILE A 266 0.60 9.45 -18.74
N PRO A 267 -0.44 10.26 -19.01
CA PRO A 267 -0.75 10.69 -20.37
C PRO A 267 0.32 11.61 -20.96
N SER A 268 0.91 12.47 -20.10
CA SER A 268 1.97 13.40 -20.50
C SER A 268 3.23 12.73 -21.07
N ALA A 269 3.42 11.44 -20.79
CA ALA A 269 4.56 10.65 -21.27
C ALA A 269 4.13 9.47 -22.15
N ASP A 270 2.85 9.41 -22.56
CA ASP A 270 2.28 8.35 -23.39
C ASP A 270 2.68 6.94 -22.90
N LYS A 271 2.48 6.69 -21.61
CA LYS A 271 2.88 5.43 -20.96
C LYS A 271 1.88 5.03 -19.88
N GLY A 272 1.78 3.73 -19.65
CA GLY A 272 0.91 3.18 -18.63
C GLY A 272 1.07 1.68 -18.45
N ALA A 273 0.31 1.12 -17.53
CA ALA A 273 0.30 -0.32 -17.26
C ALA A 273 -1.06 -0.78 -16.76
N THR A 274 -1.49 -1.95 -17.24
CA THR A 274 -2.65 -2.68 -16.73
C THR A 274 -2.18 -3.88 -15.92
N LEU A 275 -2.59 -3.93 -14.65
CA LEU A 275 -2.31 -5.00 -13.71
C LEU A 275 -3.54 -5.91 -13.64
N THR A 276 -3.39 -7.18 -13.98
CA THR A 276 -4.44 -8.21 -13.85
C THR A 276 -4.05 -9.21 -12.77
N PHE A 277 -4.83 -9.25 -11.68
CA PHE A 277 -4.59 -10.16 -10.56
C PHE A 277 -5.19 -11.55 -10.80
N GLY A 278 -4.64 -12.57 -10.15
CA GLY A 278 -5.19 -13.92 -10.18
C GLY A 278 -4.37 -14.96 -10.94
N TYR A 279 -3.04 -14.88 -10.90
CA TYR A 279 -2.16 -15.84 -11.57
C TYR A 279 -1.37 -16.71 -10.58
N ASP A 280 -1.10 -17.95 -10.96
CA ASP A 280 -0.23 -18.86 -10.23
C ASP A 280 1.26 -18.71 -10.61
N HIS A 281 2.12 -19.54 -10.01
CA HIS A 281 3.56 -19.52 -10.26
C HIS A 281 3.94 -19.90 -11.70
N ASN A 282 3.06 -20.60 -12.42
CA ASN A 282 3.20 -20.99 -13.81
C ASN A 282 2.60 -19.97 -14.79
N ASN A 283 2.17 -18.81 -14.28
CA ASN A 283 1.53 -17.75 -15.05
C ASN A 283 0.16 -18.16 -15.65
N HIS A 284 -0.54 -19.12 -15.03
CA HIS A 284 -1.91 -19.48 -15.39
C HIS A 284 -2.92 -18.76 -14.50
N PRO A 285 -4.08 -18.33 -15.02
CA PRO A 285 -5.17 -17.81 -14.20
C PRO A 285 -5.66 -18.86 -13.21
N VAL A 286 -5.95 -18.45 -11.97
CA VAL A 286 -6.50 -19.31 -10.92
C VAL A 286 -7.63 -18.63 -10.16
N THR A 287 -8.57 -19.44 -9.69
CA THR A 287 -9.61 -19.04 -8.74
C THR A 287 -9.34 -19.78 -7.44
N PRO A 288 -9.27 -19.12 -6.27
CA PRO A 288 -8.94 -19.83 -5.05
C PRO A 288 -9.99 -20.90 -4.69
N PRO A 289 -9.54 -22.01 -4.07
CA PRO A 289 -8.12 -22.43 -3.90
C PRO A 289 -7.53 -23.05 -5.19
N PRO A 290 -6.21 -22.88 -5.47
CA PRO A 290 -5.16 -22.25 -4.65
C PRO A 290 -5.15 -20.71 -4.74
N CYS A 291 -4.56 -20.06 -3.73
CA CYS A 291 -4.36 -18.60 -3.76
C CYS A 291 -3.38 -18.21 -4.88
N PRO A 292 -3.65 -17.11 -5.61
CA PRO A 292 -2.71 -16.54 -6.56
C PRO A 292 -1.37 -16.21 -5.91
N THR A 293 -0.32 -16.29 -6.72
CA THR A 293 1.05 -15.92 -6.30
C THR A 293 1.65 -14.85 -7.20
N LYS A 294 1.05 -14.60 -8.36
CA LYS A 294 1.48 -13.61 -9.34
C LYS A 294 0.31 -12.76 -9.86
N TYR A 295 0.68 -11.66 -10.50
CA TYR A 295 -0.19 -10.84 -11.33
C TYR A 295 0.50 -10.55 -12.66
N LYS A 296 -0.31 -10.34 -13.70
CA LYS A 296 0.14 -9.96 -15.04
C LYS A 296 0.21 -8.44 -15.14
N VAL A 297 1.25 -7.93 -15.77
CA VAL A 297 1.41 -6.51 -16.11
C VAL A 297 1.55 -6.38 -17.62
N ASP A 298 0.57 -5.74 -18.24
CA ASP A 298 0.64 -5.32 -19.64
C ASP A 298 1.00 -3.83 -19.66
N TRP A 299 2.20 -3.48 -20.13
CA TRP A 299 2.72 -2.11 -20.13
C TRP A 299 2.84 -1.56 -21.55
N TYR A 300 2.80 -0.23 -21.66
CA TYR A 300 3.09 0.49 -22.90
C TYR A 300 3.87 1.78 -22.64
N HIS A 301 4.65 2.22 -23.62
CA HIS A 301 5.37 3.49 -23.66
C HIS A 301 5.59 3.90 -25.12
N GLY A 302 4.81 4.85 -25.61
CA GLY A 302 4.71 5.17 -27.03
C GLY A 302 4.31 3.94 -27.84
N ALA A 303 5.05 3.66 -28.91
CA ALA A 303 4.83 2.49 -29.75
C ALA A 303 5.30 1.16 -29.13
N ASN A 304 6.00 1.19 -27.99
CA ASN A 304 6.52 -0.03 -27.35
C ASN A 304 5.50 -0.58 -26.34
N SER A 305 5.39 -1.90 -26.28
CA SER A 305 4.56 -2.58 -25.28
C SER A 305 5.15 -3.94 -24.92
N GLY A 306 4.67 -4.50 -23.81
CA GLY A 306 5.06 -5.84 -23.39
C GLY A 306 4.23 -6.37 -22.24
N THR A 307 4.42 -7.65 -21.96
CA THR A 307 3.75 -8.38 -20.87
C THR A 307 4.78 -9.00 -19.96
N ILE A 308 4.62 -8.83 -18.65
CA ILE A 308 5.44 -9.49 -17.63
C ILE A 308 4.54 -10.06 -16.52
N PHE A 309 5.03 -11.05 -15.79
CA PHE A 309 4.37 -11.60 -14.61
C PHE A 309 5.22 -11.34 -13.37
N LEU A 310 4.62 -10.73 -12.35
CA LEU A 310 5.29 -10.32 -11.12
C LEU A 310 4.68 -11.02 -9.91
N TRP A 311 5.47 -11.24 -8.86
CA TRP A 311 5.04 -11.87 -7.61
C TRP A 311 4.23 -10.92 -6.72
N LEU A 312 3.27 -11.47 -5.96
CA LEU A 312 2.43 -10.78 -4.97
C LEU A 312 3.08 -10.61 -3.60
#